data_AF-A0ABD5FQ83-F1
#
_entry.id   AF-A0ABD5FQ83-F1
#
_cell.length_a   1.000
_cell.length_b   1.000
_cell.length_c   1.000
_cell.angle_alpha   90.00
_cell.angle_beta   90.00
_cell.angle_gamma   90.00
#
_symmetry.space_group_name_H-M   'P 1'
#
loop_
_entity.id
_entity.type
_entity.pdbx_description
1 polymer ?
#
loop_
_entity_poly.entity_id
_entity_poly.type
_entity_poly.pdbx_seq_one_letter_code
_entity_poly.pdbx_strand_id
1 'polypeptide(L)'
;MIFLTAADVIRINAKVIVQYSKGEMIGVKDASALDMAINQPSQAVFGKELYPTIFDKASILAINLVKRHPFHNGNKRTALVSMITFLQLNGYVTNFSQDEAVHFILTITTSKKEFNDLKEEVASYLQDSNRVRPNF
;
A
#
# COMPACT_ATOMS: atom_id res chain seq x y z
N MET A 1 10.65 10.50 7.41
CA MET A 1 9.52 9.97 6.62
C MET A 1 8.34 9.79 7.55
N ILE A 2 7.13 10.15 7.11
CA ILE A 2 5.88 10.02 7.86
C ILE A 2 5.25 8.66 7.51
N PHE A 3 5.09 7.79 8.49
CA PHE A 3 4.52 6.45 8.31
C PHE A 3 3.06 6.41 8.77
N LEU A 4 2.25 5.59 8.11
CA LEU A 4 0.89 5.31 8.55
C LEU A 4 0.93 4.38 9.77
N THR A 5 0.05 4.62 10.73
CA THR A 5 -0.18 3.70 11.85
C THR A 5 -1.23 2.65 11.49
N ALA A 6 -1.33 1.58 12.29
CA ALA A 6 -2.42 0.62 12.17
C ALA A 6 -3.80 1.31 12.28
N ALA A 7 -3.94 2.30 13.17
CA ALA A 7 -5.18 3.07 13.32
C ALA A 7 -5.52 3.85 12.03
N ASP A 8 -4.53 4.43 11.35
CA ASP A 8 -4.75 5.13 10.08
C ASP A 8 -5.26 4.18 9.00
N VAL A 9 -4.65 3.01 8.87
CA VAL A 9 -5.04 2.02 7.87
C VAL A 9 -6.40 1.38 8.18
N ILE A 10 -6.73 1.18 9.46
CA ILE A 10 -8.08 0.76 9.88
C ILE A 10 -9.12 1.83 9.50
N ARG A 11 -8.82 3.11 9.73
CA ARG A 11 -9.71 4.22 9.34
C ARG A 11 -9.87 4.30 7.82
N ILE A 12 -8.80 4.09 7.07
CA ILE A 12 -8.85 4.00 5.60
C ILE A 12 -9.75 2.85 5.18
N ASN A 13 -9.59 1.65 5.75
CA ASN A 13 -10.43 0.48 5.46
C ASN A 13 -11.92 0.77 5.68
N ALA A 14 -12.26 1.32 6.84
CA ALA A 14 -13.63 1.69 7.17
C ALA A 14 -14.21 2.69 6.15
N LYS A 15 -13.45 3.74 5.81
CA LYS A 15 -13.88 4.75 4.82
C LYS A 15 -14.11 4.14 3.44
N VAL A 16 -13.20 3.31 2.93
CA VAL A 16 -13.36 2.72 1.59
C VAL A 16 -14.52 1.74 1.53
N ILE A 17 -14.83 1.01 2.62
CA ILE A 17 -16.01 0.14 2.69
C ILE A 17 -17.28 0.97 2.69
N VAL A 18 -17.38 1.98 3.56
CA VAL A 18 -18.56 2.85 3.66
C VAL A 18 -18.85 3.56 2.33
N GLN A 19 -17.80 3.95 1.61
CA GLN A 19 -17.96 4.69 0.36
C GLN A 19 -18.29 3.80 -0.84
N TYR A 20 -17.68 2.61 -0.94
CA TYR A 20 -17.69 1.82 -2.17
C TYR A 20 -18.30 0.41 -2.06
N SER A 21 -18.54 -0.09 -0.85
CA SER A 21 -19.20 -1.40 -0.60
C SER A 21 -20.02 -1.38 0.68
N LYS A 22 -21.03 -0.51 0.75
CA LYS A 22 -21.91 -0.43 1.92
C LYS A 22 -22.51 -1.81 2.24
N GLY A 23 -22.39 -2.23 3.50
CA GLY A 23 -22.88 -3.51 3.99
C GLY A 23 -21.81 -4.61 4.08
N GLU A 24 -20.63 -4.44 3.47
CA GLU A 24 -19.50 -5.34 3.74
C GLU A 24 -19.01 -5.18 5.18
N MET A 25 -18.60 -6.30 5.80
CA MET A 25 -18.08 -6.30 7.17
C MET A 25 -16.79 -5.47 7.26
N ILE A 26 -16.80 -4.48 8.16
CA ILE A 26 -15.63 -3.70 8.57
C ILE A 26 -14.98 -4.41 9.75
N GLY A 27 -13.68 -4.63 9.69
CA GLY A 27 -12.94 -5.23 10.79
C GLY A 27 -11.59 -5.81 10.38
N VAL A 28 -10.67 -5.84 11.32
CA VAL A 28 -9.39 -6.52 11.20
C VAL A 28 -9.65 -8.02 11.36
N LYS A 29 -9.29 -8.80 10.32
CA LYS A 29 -9.33 -10.26 10.32
C LYS A 29 -8.07 -10.85 10.96
N ASP A 30 -6.93 -10.23 10.69
CA ASP A 30 -5.61 -10.67 11.16
C ASP A 30 -4.78 -9.46 11.57
N ALA A 31 -4.65 -9.27 12.89
CA ALA A 31 -3.92 -8.16 13.48
C ALA A 31 -2.40 -8.28 13.25
N SER A 32 -1.86 -9.49 13.25
CA SER A 32 -0.44 -9.74 13.00
C SER A 32 -0.07 -9.43 11.55
N ALA A 33 -0.94 -9.77 10.60
CA ALA A 33 -0.78 -9.39 9.21
C ALA A 33 -0.83 -7.88 9.01
N LEU A 34 -1.71 -7.18 9.73
CA LEU A 34 -1.79 -5.71 9.68
C LEU A 34 -0.52 -5.08 10.24
N ASP A 35 -0.09 -5.53 11.43
CA ASP A 35 1.10 -5.01 12.09
C ASP A 35 2.35 -5.19 11.22
N MET A 36 2.51 -6.36 10.61
CA MET A 36 3.60 -6.61 9.68
C MET A 36 3.56 -5.68 8.46
N ALA A 37 2.37 -5.45 7.88
CA ALA A 37 2.23 -4.55 6.73
C ALA A 37 2.63 -3.10 7.05
N ILE A 38 2.33 -2.64 8.28
CA ILE A 38 2.62 -1.28 8.75
C ILE A 38 4.09 -1.09 9.12
N ASN A 39 4.71 -2.08 9.74
CA ASN A 39 6.07 -1.96 10.28
C ASN A 39 7.16 -2.30 9.25
N GLN A 40 6.87 -3.15 8.26
CA GLN A 40 7.86 -3.57 7.26
C GLN A 40 8.47 -2.41 6.44
N PRO A 41 7.74 -1.37 6.02
CA PRO A 41 8.33 -0.20 5.34
C PRO A 41 9.49 0.48 6.11
N SER A 42 9.49 0.46 7.43
CA SER A 42 10.55 1.06 8.26
C SER A 42 11.60 0.06 8.74
N GLN A 43 11.54 -1.19 8.28
CA GLN A 43 12.42 -2.25 8.78
C GLN A 43 13.88 -2.02 8.37
N ALA A 44 14.80 -2.24 9.31
CA ALA A 44 16.24 -2.17 9.10
C ALA A 44 16.94 -3.42 9.66
N VAL A 45 18.02 -3.84 9.01
CA VAL A 45 18.85 -4.97 9.40
C VAL A 45 20.31 -4.53 9.42
N PHE A 46 21.03 -4.81 10.51
CA PHE A 46 22.40 -4.33 10.74
C PHE A 46 22.57 -2.81 10.53
N GLY A 47 21.57 -2.03 10.95
CA GLY A 47 21.57 -0.57 10.82
C GLY A 47 21.31 -0.04 9.40
N LYS A 48 21.00 -0.90 8.43
CA LYS A 48 20.65 -0.52 7.06
C LYS A 48 19.17 -0.73 6.81
N GLU A 49 18.49 0.28 6.27
CA GLU A 49 17.09 0.15 5.84
C GLU A 49 16.97 -0.92 4.75
N LEU A 50 15.99 -1.82 4.88
CA LEU A 50 15.70 -2.84 3.86
C LEU A 50 15.05 -2.23 2.62
N TYR A 51 14.34 -1.12 2.80
CA TYR A 51 13.59 -0.42 1.76
C TYR A 51 14.10 1.02 1.71
N PRO A 52 15.17 1.34 0.98
CA PRO A 52 15.87 2.62 1.11
C PRO A 52 15.11 3.79 0.47
N THR A 53 14.25 3.54 -0.51
CA THR A 53 13.51 4.61 -1.21
C THR A 53 12.06 4.71 -0.72
N ILE A 54 11.44 5.87 -0.94
CA ILE A 54 9.99 6.02 -0.70
C ILE A 54 9.17 5.05 -1.56
N PHE A 55 9.61 4.77 -2.79
CA PHE A 55 8.92 3.87 -3.70
C PHE A 55 9.01 2.43 -3.19
N ASP A 56 10.15 1.97 -2.67
CA ASP A 56 10.27 0.67 -2.01
C ASP A 56 9.31 0.54 -0.83
N LYS A 57 9.23 1.60 0.00
CA LYS A 57 8.37 1.64 1.20
C LYS A 57 6.88 1.69 0.85
N ALA A 58 6.50 2.41 -0.21
CA ALA A 58 5.13 2.43 -0.71
C ALA A 58 4.74 1.08 -1.32
N SER A 59 5.64 0.47 -2.11
CA SER A 59 5.44 -0.85 -2.72
C SER A 59 5.23 -1.93 -1.68
N ILE A 60 6.09 -2.00 -0.66
CA ILE A 60 6.02 -3.05 0.35
C ILE A 60 4.76 -2.92 1.22
N LEU A 61 4.33 -1.69 1.53
CA LEU A 61 3.06 -1.44 2.20
C LEU A 61 1.88 -1.97 1.38
N ALA A 62 1.82 -1.61 0.08
CA ALA A 62 0.73 -2.03 -0.80
C ALA A 62 0.70 -3.56 -0.98
N ILE A 63 1.85 -4.19 -1.26
CA ILE A 63 1.96 -5.63 -1.48
C ILE A 63 1.50 -6.39 -0.24
N ASN A 64 1.93 -6.00 0.96
CA ASN A 64 1.54 -6.68 2.20
C ASN A 64 0.03 -6.56 2.47
N LEU A 65 -0.53 -5.36 2.35
CA LEU A 65 -1.96 -5.16 2.57
C LEU A 65 -2.83 -5.93 1.57
N VAL A 66 -2.36 -6.08 0.32
CA VAL A 66 -3.04 -6.91 -0.69
C VAL A 66 -2.89 -8.40 -0.36
N LYS A 67 -1.65 -8.89 -0.26
CA LYS A 67 -1.36 -10.34 -0.24
C LYS A 67 -1.68 -11.00 1.10
N ARG A 68 -1.56 -10.28 2.22
CA ARG A 68 -1.80 -10.84 3.56
C ARG A 68 -3.25 -10.75 4.00
N HIS A 69 -4.07 -9.93 3.30
CA HIS A 69 -5.49 -9.76 3.58
C HIS A 69 -5.84 -9.55 5.07
N PRO A 70 -5.26 -8.52 5.72
CA PRO A 70 -5.46 -8.29 7.16
C PRO A 70 -6.89 -7.90 7.54
N PHE A 71 -7.73 -7.45 6.61
CA PHE A 71 -9.12 -7.09 6.84
C PHE A 71 -10.09 -8.15 6.32
N HIS A 72 -11.31 -8.18 6.85
CA HIS A 72 -12.37 -9.04 6.32
C HIS A 72 -12.70 -8.69 4.86
N ASN A 73 -12.85 -7.39 4.57
CA ASN A 73 -13.15 -6.90 3.23
C ASN A 73 -12.32 -5.66 2.88
N GLY A 74 -12.37 -5.25 1.62
CA GLY A 74 -11.76 -3.98 1.19
C GLY A 74 -10.23 -3.97 1.11
N ASN A 75 -9.52 -5.10 1.28
CA ASN A 75 -8.04 -5.15 1.31
C ASN A 75 -7.37 -4.45 0.12
N LYS A 76 -7.79 -4.73 -1.11
CA LYS A 76 -7.23 -4.11 -2.33
C LYS A 76 -7.39 -2.58 -2.33
N ARG A 77 -8.60 -2.10 -2.01
CA ARG A 77 -8.91 -0.65 -1.93
C ARG A 77 -8.13 0.01 -0.79
N THR A 78 -8.03 -0.67 0.35
CA THR A 78 -7.27 -0.21 1.51
C THR A 78 -5.79 -0.09 1.18
N ALA A 79 -5.21 -1.08 0.50
CA ALA A 79 -3.82 -1.07 0.07
C ALA A 79 -3.51 0.11 -0.87
N LEU A 80 -4.35 0.29 -1.91
CA LEU A 80 -4.20 1.38 -2.86
C LEU A 80 -4.29 2.75 -2.17
N VAL A 81 -5.31 2.98 -1.35
CA VAL A 81 -5.49 4.27 -0.66
C VAL A 81 -4.41 4.49 0.40
N SER A 82 -3.94 3.45 1.10
CA SER A 82 -2.85 3.58 2.07
C SER A 82 -1.52 3.92 1.38
N MET A 83 -1.24 3.31 0.22
CA MET A 83 -0.06 3.65 -0.58
C MET A 83 -0.09 5.11 -1.06
N ILE A 84 -1.22 5.55 -1.63
CA ILE A 84 -1.39 6.94 -2.08
C ILE A 84 -1.27 7.91 -0.90
N THR A 85 -1.91 7.61 0.23
CA THR A 85 -1.85 8.45 1.44
C THR A 85 -0.42 8.54 1.98
N PHE A 86 0.31 7.42 2.02
CA PHE A 86 1.71 7.40 2.44
C PHE A 86 2.59 8.27 1.53
N LEU A 87 2.42 8.18 0.21
CA LEU A 87 3.12 9.04 -0.75
C LEU A 87 2.80 10.53 -0.53
N GLN A 88 1.51 10.85 -0.35
CA GLN A 88 1.04 12.23 -0.10
C GLN A 88 1.59 12.82 1.18
N LEU A 89 1.57 12.06 2.28
CA LEU A 89 2.15 12.48 3.56
C LEU A 89 3.66 12.77 3.46
N ASN A 90 4.33 12.21 2.46
CA ASN A 90 5.77 12.38 2.24
C ASN A 90 6.09 13.28 1.04
N GLY A 91 5.14 14.13 0.63
CA GLY A 91 5.38 15.17 -0.36
C GLY A 91 5.33 14.69 -1.81
N TYR A 92 4.56 13.65 -2.11
CA TYR A 92 4.31 13.21 -3.48
C TYR A 92 2.82 13.30 -3.84
N VAL A 93 2.53 13.74 -5.07
CA VAL A 93 1.19 13.67 -5.66
C VAL A 93 1.09 12.49 -6.60
N THR A 94 -0.12 11.93 -6.70
CA THR A 94 -0.44 10.86 -7.65
C THR A 94 -1.50 11.32 -8.64
N ASN A 95 -1.37 10.96 -9.92
CA ASN A 95 -2.32 11.34 -10.97
C ASN A 95 -2.89 10.12 -11.74
N PHE A 96 -3.01 8.98 -11.06
CA PHE A 96 -3.68 7.81 -11.60
C PHE A 96 -5.12 8.13 -12.02
N SER A 97 -5.52 7.71 -13.22
CA SER A 97 -6.95 7.56 -13.51
C SER A 97 -7.54 6.43 -12.66
N GLN A 98 -8.87 6.40 -12.55
CA GLN A 98 -9.54 5.32 -11.82
C GLN A 98 -9.22 3.94 -12.40
N ASP A 99 -9.23 3.81 -13.73
CA ASP A 99 -8.93 2.55 -14.42
C ASP A 99 -7.48 2.13 -14.24
N GLU A 100 -6.54 3.09 -14.27
CA GLU A 100 -5.12 2.80 -14.01
C GLU A 100 -4.89 2.33 -12.58
N ALA A 101 -5.53 2.98 -11.60
CA ALA A 101 -5.39 2.59 -10.20
C ALA A 101 -5.97 1.19 -9.94
N VAL A 102 -7.10 0.86 -10.59
CA VAL A 102 -7.70 -0.49 -10.55
C VAL A 102 -6.78 -1.51 -11.22
N HIS A 103 -6.26 -1.21 -12.42
CA HIS A 103 -5.36 -2.12 -13.12
C HIS A 103 -4.08 -2.37 -12.31
N PHE A 104 -3.46 -1.31 -11.79
CA PHE A 104 -2.26 -1.39 -10.97
C PHE A 104 -2.44 -2.31 -9.75
N ILE A 105 -3.50 -2.11 -8.96
CA ILE A 105 -3.73 -2.94 -7.77
C ILE A 105 -4.08 -4.39 -8.14
N LEU A 106 -4.72 -4.61 -9.30
CA LEU A 106 -4.97 -5.95 -9.82
C LEU A 106 -3.67 -6.65 -10.22
N THR A 107 -2.72 -5.97 -10.86
CA THR A 107 -1.39 -6.52 -11.17
C THR A 107 -0.70 -7.04 -9.91
N ILE A 108 -0.72 -6.28 -8.81
CA ILE A 108 -0.17 -6.74 -7.53
C ILE A 108 -0.93 -7.97 -7.03
N THR A 109 -2.27 -7.93 -7.07
CA THR A 109 -3.13 -9.01 -6.57
C THR A 109 -2.87 -10.33 -7.30
N THR A 110 -2.84 -10.30 -8.63
CA THR A 110 -2.77 -11.49 -9.48
C THR A 110 -1.34 -11.95 -9.78
N SER A 111 -0.33 -11.13 -9.47
CA SER A 111 1.07 -11.50 -9.68
C SER A 111 1.41 -12.81 -8.96
N LYS A 112 2.06 -13.69 -9.72
CA LYS A 112 2.66 -14.96 -9.26
C LYS A 112 4.18 -14.85 -9.11
N LYS A 113 4.74 -13.65 -9.28
CA LYS A 113 6.18 -13.42 -9.11
C LYS A 113 6.57 -13.63 -7.67
N GLU A 114 7.85 -13.96 -7.48
CA GLU A 114 8.45 -13.98 -6.15
C GLU A 114 8.38 -12.59 -5.52
N PHE A 115 8.42 -12.56 -4.19
CA PHE A 115 8.13 -11.35 -3.43
C PHE A 115 9.07 -10.18 -3.77
N ASN A 116 10.36 -10.46 -3.94
CA ASN A 116 11.36 -9.44 -4.26
C ASN A 116 11.15 -8.87 -5.65
N ASP A 117 10.94 -9.73 -6.65
CA ASP A 117 10.70 -9.33 -8.04
C ASP A 117 9.43 -8.47 -8.16
N LEU A 118 8.36 -8.85 -7.47
CA LEU A 118 7.13 -8.06 -7.43
C LEU A 118 7.38 -6.69 -6.77
N LYS A 119 8.12 -6.65 -5.66
CA LYS A 119 8.44 -5.40 -4.97
C LYS A 119 9.24 -4.47 -5.88
N GLU A 120 10.25 -4.99 -6.58
CA GLU A 120 11.05 -4.24 -7.55
C GLU A 120 10.19 -3.66 -8.67
N GLU A 121 9.37 -4.51 -9.31
CA GLU A 121 8.46 -4.07 -10.37
C GLU A 121 7.52 -2.96 -9.92
N VAL A 122 6.90 -3.11 -8.74
CA VAL A 122 5.98 -2.10 -8.21
C VAL A 122 6.74 -0.81 -7.88
N ALA A 123 7.93 -0.90 -7.30
CA ALA A 123 8.74 0.28 -6.97
C ALA A 123 9.18 1.04 -8.23
N SER A 124 9.70 0.33 -9.24
CA SER A 124 10.06 0.91 -10.54
C SER A 124 8.86 1.53 -11.24
N TYR A 125 7.70 0.87 -11.21
CA TYR A 125 6.50 1.46 -11.78
C TYR A 125 6.11 2.76 -11.06
N LEU A 126 6.13 2.81 -9.73
CA LEU A 126 5.82 4.04 -8.99
C LEU A 126 6.83 5.16 -9.30
N GLN A 127 8.09 4.82 -9.51
CA GLN A 127 9.17 5.76 -9.81
C GLN A 127 9.11 6.29 -11.25
N ASP A 128 8.90 5.42 -12.23
CA ASP A 128 9.16 5.72 -13.66
C ASP A 128 7.88 6.02 -14.46
N SER A 129 6.71 5.62 -13.96
CA SER A 129 5.43 5.74 -14.70
C SER A 129 4.94 7.18 -14.88
N ASN A 130 5.63 8.18 -14.31
CA ASN A 130 5.15 9.55 -14.19
C ASN A 130 3.83 9.69 -13.41
N ARG A 131 3.34 8.61 -12.78
CA ARG A 131 2.10 8.62 -12.01
C ARG A 131 2.25 9.08 -10.57
N VAL A 132 3.48 9.08 -10.07
CA VAL A 132 3.86 9.61 -8.76
C VAL A 132 4.92 10.68 -8.99
N ARG A 133 4.70 11.89 -8.48
CA ARG A 133 5.63 13.02 -8.67
C ARG A 133 5.80 13.78 -7.36
N PRO A 134 6.98 14.36 -7.10
CA PRO A 134 7.16 15.26 -5.97
C PRO A 134 6.20 16.44 -6.03
N ASN A 135 5.74 16.90 -4.87
CA ASN A 135 4.87 18.04 -4.67
C ASN A 135 5.71 19.28 -4.31
N PHE A 136 6.35 19.89 -5.30
CA PHE A 136 7.14 21.12 -5.16
C PHE A 136 6.74 22.14 -6.24
#